data_AF-A0A1G3XI85-F1
#
_entry.id   AF-A0A1G3XI85-F1
#
_cell.length_a   1.000
_cell.length_b   1.000
_cell.length_c   1.000
_cell.angle_alpha   90.00
_cell.angle_beta   90.00
_cell.angle_gamma   90.00
#
_symmetry.space_group_name_H-M   'P 1'
#
loop_
_entity.id
_entity.type
_entity.pdbx_description
1 polymer ?
#
loop_
_entity_poly.entity_id
_entity_poly.type
_entity_poly.pdbx_seq_one_letter_code
_entity_poly.pdbx_strand_id
1 'polypeptide(L)'
;MGRVNDRRIPLFLTDNFLRRLFFPPKKTLSKFISAGQVVADIGSGPGFFTIAMAEIVGKEGRVYAADFDRKSIEALTRKAERHNYSDIIEARTTSAADLSFIPDASVDFAFSNGLLCCMLDHEGAVREVERILKPDGRAYISVTKRLRKKDPRTVGKDEWRSLLQRFNVVSQGEGVMARWAVVSVRNIDQTRLASRIESLKEGREQKESKGLAENEQQHISCCSP
;
A
#
# COMPACT_ATOMS: atom_id res chain seq x y z
N MET A 1 -12.86 -0.03 -31.61
CA MET A 1 -12.25 -0.86 -30.54
C MET A 1 -13.16 -0.79 -29.32
N GLY A 2 -13.68 -1.91 -28.83
CA GLY A 2 -14.55 -1.91 -27.64
C GLY A 2 -13.81 -1.41 -26.40
N ARG A 3 -14.50 -0.69 -25.51
CA ARG A 3 -13.95 -0.23 -24.22
C ARG A 3 -13.40 -1.44 -23.45
N VAL A 4 -12.11 -1.43 -23.16
CA VAL A 4 -11.49 -2.44 -22.29
C VAL A 4 -11.84 -2.06 -20.86
N ASN A 5 -12.49 -2.97 -20.14
CA ASN A 5 -12.80 -2.80 -18.72
C ASN A 5 -11.96 -3.77 -17.88
N ASP A 6 -11.94 -3.51 -16.57
CA ASP A 6 -11.36 -4.39 -15.56
C ASP A 6 -11.94 -5.82 -15.67
N ARG A 7 -11.09 -6.80 -15.38
CA ARG A 7 -11.40 -8.21 -15.58
C ARG A 7 -12.05 -8.79 -14.34
N ARG A 8 -13.28 -9.29 -14.48
CA ARG A 8 -13.90 -10.16 -13.48
C ARG A 8 -13.35 -11.57 -13.59
N ILE A 9 -12.96 -12.15 -12.45
CA ILE A 9 -12.56 -13.56 -12.37
C ILE A 9 -13.73 -14.34 -11.73
N PRO A 10 -14.16 -15.46 -12.31
CA PRO A 10 -15.21 -16.30 -11.71
C PRO A 10 -14.87 -16.74 -10.28
N LEU A 11 -15.84 -16.64 -9.37
CA LEU A 11 -15.67 -16.92 -7.93
C LEU A 11 -15.10 -18.32 -7.64
N PHE A 12 -15.48 -19.33 -8.42
CA PHE A 12 -15.01 -20.71 -8.23
C PHE A 12 -13.50 -20.90 -8.50
N LEU A 13 -12.86 -19.98 -9.23
CA LEU A 13 -11.42 -20.01 -9.45
C LEU A 13 -10.63 -19.35 -8.30
N THR A 14 -11.27 -18.42 -7.58
CA THR A 14 -10.63 -17.66 -6.51
C THR A 14 -10.84 -18.29 -5.14
N ASP A 15 -11.87 -19.12 -4.97
CA ASP A 15 -12.19 -19.81 -3.72
C ASP A 15 -12.42 -21.31 -3.96
N ASN A 16 -11.32 -22.05 -4.14
CA ASN A 16 -11.38 -23.51 -4.29
C ASN A 16 -10.38 -24.25 -3.41
N PHE A 17 -10.71 -25.51 -3.16
CA PHE A 17 -9.92 -26.42 -2.33
C PHE A 17 -8.48 -26.59 -2.83
N LEU A 18 -8.30 -26.68 -4.15
CA LEU A 18 -6.98 -26.86 -4.76
C LEU A 18 -6.06 -25.68 -4.48
N ARG A 19 -6.59 -24.45 -4.56
CA ARG A 19 -5.87 -23.22 -4.20
C ARG A 19 -5.47 -23.23 -2.73
N ARG A 20 -6.32 -23.72 -1.83
CA ARG A 20 -6.01 -23.81 -0.40
C ARG A 20 -4.88 -24.81 -0.10
N LEU A 21 -4.77 -25.87 -0.89
CA LEU A 21 -3.71 -26.87 -0.75
C LEU A 21 -2.35 -26.33 -1.20
N PHE A 22 -2.29 -25.64 -2.35
CA PHE A 22 -1.03 -25.10 -2.88
C PHE A 22 -0.62 -23.77 -2.24
N PHE A 23 -1.59 -22.95 -1.84
CA PHE A 23 -1.38 -21.63 -1.25
C PHE A 23 -2.21 -21.47 0.03
N PRO A 24 -1.80 -22.12 1.14
CA PRO A 24 -2.47 -21.99 2.42
C PRO A 24 -2.42 -20.51 2.89
N PRO A 25 -3.59 -19.82 3.00
CA PRO A 25 -3.63 -18.39 3.27
C PRO A 25 -2.91 -18.00 4.55
N LYS A 26 -3.22 -18.69 5.65
CA LYS A 26 -2.66 -18.40 6.97
C LYS A 26 -1.14 -18.51 7.00
N LYS A 27 -0.58 -19.60 6.45
CA LYS A 27 0.88 -19.83 6.37
C LYS A 27 1.58 -18.82 5.44
N THR A 28 0.88 -18.33 4.42
CA THR A 28 1.40 -17.30 3.52
C THR A 28 1.48 -15.96 4.24
N LEU A 29 0.42 -15.59 4.96
CA LEU A 29 0.26 -14.29 5.59
C LEU A 29 1.00 -14.16 6.92
N SER A 30 1.16 -15.24 7.69
CA SER A 30 1.75 -15.21 9.04
C SER A 30 3.22 -14.77 9.09
N LYS A 31 3.87 -14.64 7.95
CA LYS A 31 5.24 -14.09 7.82
C LYS A 31 5.27 -12.56 7.73
N PHE A 32 4.12 -11.96 7.46
CA PHE A 32 3.99 -10.54 7.15
C PHE A 32 3.15 -9.80 8.18
N ILE A 33 2.13 -10.46 8.75
CA ILE A 33 1.17 -9.84 9.65
C ILE A 33 1.09 -10.56 11.00
N SER A 34 0.71 -9.83 12.04
CA SER A 34 0.57 -10.30 13.42
C SER A 34 -0.72 -9.79 14.07
N ALA A 35 -1.02 -10.31 15.27
CA ALA A 35 -2.15 -9.87 16.07
C ALA A 35 -2.15 -8.35 16.31
N GLY A 36 -3.33 -7.75 16.35
CA GLY A 36 -3.56 -6.32 16.62
C GLY A 36 -3.28 -5.37 15.46
N GLN A 37 -2.79 -5.86 14.31
CA GLN A 37 -2.48 -4.99 13.17
C GLN A 37 -3.71 -4.59 12.37
N VAL A 38 -3.61 -3.42 11.73
CA VAL A 38 -4.53 -2.94 10.70
C VAL A 38 -3.97 -3.32 9.35
N VAL A 39 -4.70 -4.14 8.60
CA VAL A 39 -4.24 -4.69 7.31
C VAL A 39 -5.25 -4.44 6.20
N ALA A 40 -4.80 -4.44 4.94
CA ALA A 40 -5.66 -4.24 3.78
C ALA A 40 -5.50 -5.35 2.73
N ASP A 41 -6.61 -5.93 2.26
CA ASP A 41 -6.67 -6.89 1.16
C ASP A 41 -7.21 -6.20 -0.10
N ILE A 42 -6.32 -5.84 -1.02
CA ILE A 42 -6.65 -5.09 -2.22
C ILE A 42 -6.83 -6.08 -3.38
N GLY A 43 -8.04 -6.13 -3.96
CA GLY A 43 -8.44 -7.20 -4.85
C GLY A 43 -8.85 -8.47 -4.09
N SER A 44 -9.61 -8.31 -3.02
CA SER A 44 -9.92 -9.36 -2.04
C SER A 44 -10.71 -10.54 -2.62
N GLY A 45 -11.40 -10.34 -3.76
CA GLY A 45 -12.32 -11.32 -4.32
C GLY A 45 -13.36 -11.77 -3.29
N PRO A 46 -13.72 -13.07 -3.24
CA PRO A 46 -14.66 -13.61 -2.25
C PRO A 46 -14.05 -13.81 -0.85
N GLY A 47 -12.92 -13.18 -0.55
CA GLY A 47 -12.32 -13.21 0.78
C GLY A 47 -11.43 -14.42 1.08
N PHE A 48 -10.76 -14.98 0.07
CA PHE A 48 -9.88 -16.14 0.28
C PHE A 48 -8.73 -15.83 1.26
N PHE A 49 -8.11 -14.65 1.15
CA PHE A 49 -7.08 -14.18 2.08
C PHE A 49 -7.67 -13.34 3.22
N THR A 50 -8.69 -12.52 2.96
CA THR A 50 -9.32 -11.64 3.95
C THR A 50 -9.73 -12.37 5.24
N ILE A 51 -10.34 -13.55 5.15
CA ILE A 51 -10.74 -14.31 6.34
C ILE A 51 -9.53 -14.79 7.14
N ALA A 52 -8.46 -15.21 6.47
CA ALA A 52 -7.23 -15.61 7.16
C ALA A 52 -6.50 -14.41 7.77
N MET A 53 -6.57 -13.23 7.15
CA MET A 53 -6.08 -12.00 7.77
C MET A 53 -6.84 -11.69 9.05
N ALA A 54 -8.18 -11.74 9.01
CA ALA A 54 -9.04 -11.50 10.17
C ALA A 54 -8.73 -12.48 11.32
N GLU A 55 -8.50 -13.75 10.99
CA GLU A 55 -8.09 -14.77 11.96
C GLU A 55 -6.72 -14.45 12.60
N ILE A 56 -5.74 -13.95 11.83
CA ILE A 56 -4.39 -13.65 12.35
C ILE A 56 -4.37 -12.37 13.18
N VAL A 57 -5.00 -11.30 12.70
CA VAL A 57 -4.97 -9.99 13.39
C VAL A 57 -5.86 -10.00 14.64
N GLY A 58 -6.89 -10.84 14.67
CA GLY A 58 -7.78 -10.99 15.81
C GLY A 58 -8.67 -9.77 16.07
N LYS A 59 -9.36 -9.78 17.21
CA LYS A 59 -10.39 -8.78 17.57
C LYS A 59 -9.84 -7.37 17.78
N GLU A 60 -8.58 -7.25 18.19
CA GLU A 60 -7.89 -5.98 18.37
C GLU A 60 -7.34 -5.43 17.05
N GLY A 61 -7.40 -6.21 15.97
CA GLY A 61 -6.96 -5.81 14.64
C GLY A 61 -8.12 -5.36 13.76
N ARG A 62 -7.79 -4.97 12.53
CA ARG A 62 -8.75 -4.54 11.51
C ARG A 62 -8.31 -5.05 10.14
N VAL A 63 -9.27 -5.44 9.31
CA VAL A 63 -9.04 -5.79 7.91
C VAL A 63 -9.90 -4.90 7.02
N TYR A 64 -9.27 -4.08 6.19
CA TYR A 64 -9.94 -3.43 5.07
C TYR A 64 -9.90 -4.34 3.85
N ALA A 65 -11.01 -4.46 3.13
CA ALA A 65 -11.08 -5.27 1.92
C ALA A 65 -11.72 -4.48 0.77
N ALA A 66 -11.04 -4.45 -0.38
CA ALA A 66 -11.51 -3.73 -1.56
C ALA A 66 -11.53 -4.66 -2.77
N ASP A 67 -12.63 -4.65 -3.52
CA ASP A 67 -12.74 -5.32 -4.82
C ASP A 67 -13.78 -4.58 -5.68
N PHE A 68 -13.56 -4.48 -6.98
CA PHE A 68 -14.48 -3.78 -7.88
C PHE A 68 -15.72 -4.62 -8.21
N ASP A 69 -15.66 -5.94 -8.01
CA ASP A 69 -16.77 -6.85 -8.27
C ASP A 69 -17.69 -6.96 -7.05
N ARG A 70 -18.85 -6.28 -7.13
CA ARG A 70 -19.90 -6.34 -6.10
C ARG A 70 -20.24 -7.75 -5.63
N LYS A 71 -20.28 -8.73 -6.54
CA LYS A 71 -20.61 -10.12 -6.18
C LYS A 71 -19.55 -10.77 -5.29
N SER A 72 -18.29 -10.39 -5.50
CA SER A 72 -17.16 -10.83 -4.69
C SER A 72 -17.24 -10.26 -3.28
N ILE A 73 -17.53 -8.96 -3.14
CA ILE A 73 -17.75 -8.32 -1.83
C ILE A 73 -18.96 -8.91 -1.10
N GLU A 74 -20.10 -9.11 -1.78
CA GLU A 74 -21.27 -9.75 -1.18
C GLU A 74 -20.96 -11.17 -0.67
N ALA A 75 -20.13 -11.93 -1.39
CA ALA A 75 -19.69 -13.25 -0.96
C ALA A 75 -18.72 -13.18 0.24
N LEU A 76 -17.81 -12.21 0.24
CA LEU A 76 -16.91 -11.94 1.36
C LEU A 76 -17.69 -11.55 2.62
N THR A 77 -18.66 -10.63 2.53
CA THR A 77 -19.47 -10.21 3.68
C THR A 77 -20.22 -11.38 4.31
N ARG A 78 -20.91 -12.21 3.50
CA ARG A 78 -21.56 -13.44 4.01
C ARG A 78 -20.57 -14.41 4.64
N LYS A 79 -19.33 -14.47 4.12
CA LYS A 79 -18.28 -15.31 4.71
C LYS A 79 -17.79 -14.74 6.04
N ALA A 80 -17.58 -13.42 6.13
CA ALA A 80 -17.21 -12.74 7.36
C ALA A 80 -18.25 -12.98 8.47
N GLU A 81 -19.54 -12.86 8.16
CA GLU A 81 -20.64 -13.15 9.08
C GLU A 81 -20.57 -14.59 9.62
N ARG A 82 -20.46 -15.59 8.73
CA ARG A 82 -20.39 -17.00 9.14
C ARG A 82 -19.17 -17.32 10.03
N HIS A 83 -18.10 -16.55 9.89
CA HIS A 83 -16.88 -16.69 10.70
C HIS A 83 -16.83 -15.74 11.91
N ASN A 84 -17.87 -14.94 12.16
CA ASN A 84 -17.93 -13.94 13.23
C ASN A 84 -16.82 -12.87 13.13
N TYR A 85 -16.50 -12.43 11.91
CA TYR A 85 -15.50 -11.39 11.65
C TYR A 85 -16.11 -10.07 11.14
N SER A 86 -17.44 -9.92 11.17
CA SER A 86 -18.12 -8.71 10.68
C SER A 86 -17.68 -7.43 11.40
N ASP A 87 -17.26 -7.52 12.67
CA ASP A 87 -16.84 -6.35 13.45
C ASP A 87 -15.44 -5.84 13.07
N ILE A 88 -14.58 -6.71 12.52
CA ILE A 88 -13.19 -6.39 12.20
C ILE A 88 -12.91 -6.29 10.70
N ILE A 89 -13.79 -6.82 9.84
CA ILE A 89 -13.67 -6.72 8.38
C ILE A 89 -14.56 -5.58 7.88
N GLU A 90 -13.95 -4.53 7.32
CA GLU A 90 -14.66 -3.51 6.53
C GLU A 90 -14.42 -3.75 5.04
N ALA A 91 -15.45 -4.25 4.34
CA ALA A 91 -15.38 -4.59 2.92
C ALA A 91 -16.16 -3.59 2.06
N ARG A 92 -15.54 -3.06 0.99
CA ARG A 92 -16.19 -2.13 0.05
C ARG A 92 -16.03 -2.56 -1.40
N THR A 93 -17.10 -2.33 -2.17
CA THR A 93 -17.05 -2.46 -3.63
C THR A 93 -16.43 -1.19 -4.20
N THR A 94 -15.15 -1.23 -4.55
CA THR A 94 -14.41 -0.07 -5.09
C THR A 94 -13.27 -0.49 -5.99
N SER A 95 -12.80 0.43 -6.84
CA SER A 95 -11.57 0.25 -7.59
C SER A 95 -10.37 0.27 -6.65
N ALA A 96 -9.32 -0.49 -6.96
CA ALA A 96 -8.06 -0.40 -6.23
C ALA A 96 -7.36 0.95 -6.40
N ALA A 97 -7.72 1.73 -7.43
CA ALA A 97 -7.26 3.10 -7.63
C ALA A 97 -8.07 4.15 -6.84
N ASP A 98 -9.09 3.73 -6.07
CA ASP A 98 -9.85 4.56 -5.15
C ASP A 98 -10.12 3.79 -3.84
N LEU A 99 -9.20 3.96 -2.88
CA LEU A 99 -9.29 3.44 -1.53
C LEU A 99 -9.62 4.55 -0.53
N SER A 100 -10.32 5.61 -0.96
CA SER A 100 -10.65 6.79 -0.13
C SER A 100 -11.39 6.47 1.18
N PHE A 101 -11.98 5.27 1.29
CA PHE A 101 -12.56 4.79 2.53
C PHE A 101 -11.57 4.36 3.60
N ILE A 102 -10.32 4.09 3.21
CA ILE A 102 -9.22 3.75 4.10
C ILE A 102 -8.47 5.06 4.39
N PRO A 103 -8.30 5.44 5.68
CA PRO A 103 -7.57 6.65 6.03
C PRO A 103 -6.11 6.61 5.57
N ASP A 104 -5.55 7.79 5.29
CA ASP A 104 -4.12 7.95 5.02
C ASP A 104 -3.28 7.39 6.18
N ALA A 105 -2.13 6.78 5.85
CA ALA A 105 -1.15 6.31 6.82
C ALA A 105 -1.71 5.48 8.00
N SER A 106 -2.69 4.61 7.72
CA SER A 106 -3.43 3.86 8.74
C SER A 106 -3.20 2.35 8.70
N VAL A 107 -2.58 1.82 7.63
CA VAL A 107 -2.40 0.39 7.39
C VAL A 107 -0.97 -0.06 7.68
N ASP A 108 -0.81 -1.05 8.55
CA ASP A 108 0.47 -1.70 8.87
C ASP A 108 0.94 -2.58 7.71
N PHE A 109 0.00 -3.30 7.07
CA PHE A 109 0.33 -4.18 5.96
C PHE A 109 -0.76 -4.23 4.88
N ALA A 110 -0.39 -3.91 3.63
CA ALA A 110 -1.27 -4.07 2.47
C ALA A 110 -0.89 -5.31 1.65
N PHE A 111 -1.88 -6.07 1.22
CA PHE A 111 -1.70 -7.27 0.41
C PHE A 111 -2.46 -7.12 -0.90
N SER A 112 -1.73 -7.10 -2.01
CA SER A 112 -2.27 -7.03 -3.36
C SER A 112 -1.73 -8.20 -4.19
N ASN A 113 -2.52 -9.27 -4.31
CA ASN A 113 -2.05 -10.51 -4.92
C ASN A 113 -2.81 -10.87 -6.21
N GLY A 114 -2.15 -10.69 -7.36
CA GLY A 114 -2.72 -10.99 -8.67
C GLY A 114 -3.77 -9.97 -9.13
N LEU A 115 -3.90 -8.85 -8.43
CA LEU A 115 -4.83 -7.77 -8.72
C LEU A 115 -4.42 -6.95 -9.94
N LEU A 116 -3.18 -6.43 -9.95
CA LEU A 116 -2.76 -5.45 -10.94
C LEU A 116 -2.94 -5.98 -12.38
N CYS A 117 -2.79 -7.30 -12.60
CA CYS A 117 -3.01 -7.90 -13.93
C CYS A 117 -4.49 -7.94 -14.41
N CYS A 118 -5.41 -7.42 -13.62
CA CYS A 118 -6.85 -7.41 -13.85
C CYS A 118 -7.43 -6.01 -14.05
N MET A 119 -6.65 -4.95 -13.84
CA MET A 119 -7.12 -3.56 -13.96
C MET A 119 -6.29 -2.77 -14.99
N LEU A 120 -6.75 -1.57 -15.33
CA LEU A 120 -6.03 -0.66 -16.23
C LEU A 120 -5.19 0.39 -15.50
N ASP A 121 -5.69 0.93 -14.39
CA ASP A 121 -5.02 2.00 -13.64
C ASP A 121 -4.03 1.46 -12.60
N HIS A 122 -2.93 0.87 -13.08
CA HIS A 122 -1.91 0.29 -12.21
C HIS A 122 -1.23 1.35 -11.32
N GLU A 123 -0.96 2.54 -11.89
CA GLU A 123 -0.35 3.66 -11.18
C GLU A 123 -1.26 4.20 -10.07
N GLY A 124 -2.56 4.37 -10.35
CA GLY A 124 -3.55 4.78 -9.35
C GLY A 124 -3.65 3.78 -8.20
N ALA A 125 -3.66 2.48 -8.50
CA ALA A 125 -3.67 1.45 -7.47
C ALA A 125 -2.41 1.47 -6.60
N VAL A 126 -1.24 1.62 -7.21
CA VAL A 126 0.02 1.68 -6.46
C VAL A 126 0.12 2.95 -5.63
N ARG A 127 -0.37 4.09 -6.14
CA ARG A 127 -0.47 5.35 -5.39
C ARG A 127 -1.36 5.21 -4.16
N GLU A 128 -2.51 4.56 -4.29
CA GLU A 128 -3.41 4.34 -3.14
C GLU A 128 -2.79 3.39 -2.11
N VAL A 129 -2.09 2.33 -2.56
CA VAL A 129 -1.33 1.47 -1.64
C VAL A 129 -0.30 2.29 -0.87
N GLU A 130 0.45 3.18 -1.53
CA GLU A 130 1.39 4.06 -0.83
C GLU A 130 0.70 5.00 0.17
N ARG A 131 -0.42 5.62 -0.22
CA ARG A 131 -1.17 6.57 0.63
C ARG A 131 -1.66 5.93 1.94
N ILE A 132 -2.22 4.73 1.87
CA ILE A 132 -2.84 4.10 3.04
C ILE A 132 -1.80 3.52 4.02
N LEU A 133 -0.58 3.24 3.56
CA LEU A 133 0.45 2.63 4.40
C LEU A 133 0.97 3.60 5.45
N LYS A 134 1.09 3.12 6.70
CA LYS A 134 1.85 3.81 7.75
C LYS A 134 3.30 4.06 7.30
N PRO A 135 4.02 5.03 7.90
CA PRO A 135 5.43 5.28 7.57
C PRO A 135 6.35 4.06 7.69
N ASP A 136 6.08 3.16 8.64
CA ASP A 136 6.75 1.88 8.85
C ASP A 136 6.02 0.69 8.23
N GLY A 137 4.90 0.96 7.56
CA GLY A 137 4.05 -0.01 6.89
C GLY A 137 4.73 -0.64 5.68
N ARG A 138 4.27 -1.86 5.35
CA ARG A 138 4.77 -2.62 4.20
C ARG A 138 3.64 -3.10 3.32
N ALA A 139 3.94 -3.35 2.05
CA ALA A 139 3.00 -4.02 1.16
C ALA A 139 3.63 -5.22 0.47
N TYR A 140 2.82 -6.25 0.22
CA TYR A 140 3.12 -7.26 -0.78
C TYR A 140 2.31 -6.98 -2.04
N ILE A 141 2.99 -6.87 -3.18
CA ILE A 141 2.39 -6.63 -4.48
C ILE A 141 2.82 -7.76 -5.42
N SER A 142 1.88 -8.35 -6.15
CA SER A 142 2.20 -9.34 -7.18
C SER A 142 1.42 -9.14 -8.48
N VAL A 143 2.07 -9.50 -9.59
CA VAL A 143 1.50 -9.51 -10.94
C VAL A 143 1.67 -10.89 -11.55
N THR A 144 0.57 -11.46 -12.04
CA THR A 144 0.61 -12.70 -12.80
C THR A 144 1.15 -12.42 -14.20
N LYS A 145 2.14 -13.19 -14.62
CA LYS A 145 2.69 -13.17 -15.98
C LYS A 145 1.66 -13.78 -16.92
N ARG A 146 1.17 -13.01 -17.89
CA ARG A 146 0.33 -13.56 -18.95
C ARG A 146 1.16 -13.99 -20.15
N LEU A 147 0.75 -15.11 -20.74
CA LEU A 147 1.32 -15.66 -21.97
C LEU A 147 0.89 -14.87 -23.22
N ARG A 148 -0.22 -14.11 -23.17
CA ARG A 148 -0.71 -13.30 -24.29
C ARG A 148 -0.12 -11.88 -24.27
N LYS A 149 0.73 -11.58 -25.26
CA LYS A 149 1.49 -10.31 -25.40
C LYS A 149 0.67 -9.03 -25.66
N LYS A 150 -0.65 -9.08 -25.89
CA LYS A 150 -1.48 -7.92 -26.33
C LYS A 150 -2.62 -7.51 -25.38
N ASP A 151 -2.55 -7.88 -24.11
CA ASP A 151 -3.59 -7.50 -23.13
C ASP A 151 -3.10 -6.29 -22.32
N PRO A 152 -3.75 -5.11 -22.41
CA PRO A 152 -3.27 -3.87 -21.79
C PRO A 152 -3.27 -3.91 -20.26
N ARG A 153 -3.95 -4.88 -19.65
CA ARG A 153 -3.89 -5.16 -18.21
C ARG A 153 -2.64 -5.96 -17.82
N THR A 154 -1.74 -6.25 -18.76
CA THR A 154 -0.52 -7.01 -18.48
C THR A 154 0.57 -6.05 -18.05
N VAL A 155 0.98 -6.15 -16.78
CA VAL A 155 2.10 -5.35 -16.29
C VAL A 155 3.42 -5.89 -16.86
N GLY A 156 4.00 -5.11 -17.78
CA GLY A 156 5.29 -5.37 -18.41
C GLY A 156 6.45 -5.36 -17.41
N LYS A 157 7.65 -5.76 -17.84
CA LYS A 157 8.83 -5.69 -16.96
C LYS A 157 9.23 -4.24 -16.64
N ASP A 158 9.16 -3.36 -17.63
CA ASP A 158 9.58 -1.96 -17.45
C ASP A 158 8.55 -1.18 -16.65
N GLU A 159 7.27 -1.38 -16.94
CA GLU A 159 6.17 -0.85 -16.11
C GLU A 159 6.24 -1.36 -14.67
N TRP A 160 6.49 -2.66 -14.46
CA TRP A 160 6.70 -3.22 -13.11
C TRP A 160 7.83 -2.49 -12.37
N ARG A 161 8.96 -2.24 -13.03
CA ARG A 161 10.06 -1.48 -12.42
C ARG A 161 9.65 -0.04 -12.12
N SER A 162 8.93 0.62 -13.01
CA SER A 162 8.42 1.98 -12.82
C SER A 162 7.50 2.07 -11.60
N LEU A 163 6.52 1.18 -11.49
CA LEU A 163 5.59 1.13 -10.36
C LEU A 163 6.33 0.96 -9.02
N LEU A 164 7.35 0.10 -8.98
CA LEU A 164 8.14 -0.12 -7.77
C LEU A 164 9.07 1.04 -7.40
N GLN A 165 9.34 1.98 -8.32
CA GLN A 165 10.12 3.19 -7.99
C GLN A 165 9.40 4.13 -7.03
N ARG A 166 8.13 3.91 -6.70
CA ARG A 166 7.47 4.64 -5.61
C ARG A 166 7.93 4.19 -4.22
N PHE A 167 8.44 2.98 -4.11
CA PHE A 167 8.73 2.36 -2.83
C PHE A 167 10.21 2.07 -2.60
N ASN A 168 10.53 1.75 -1.35
CA ASN A 168 11.73 0.98 -1.02
C ASN A 168 11.41 -0.50 -1.21
N VAL A 169 12.16 -1.20 -2.05
CA VAL A 169 11.96 -2.64 -2.27
C VAL A 169 12.70 -3.40 -1.17
N VAL A 170 11.95 -4.04 -0.27
CA VAL A 170 12.49 -4.84 0.85
C VAL A 170 12.94 -6.21 0.35
N SER A 171 12.11 -6.84 -0.49
CA SER A 171 12.45 -8.09 -1.16
C SER A 171 11.62 -8.22 -2.44
N GLN A 172 12.10 -9.00 -3.40
CA GLN A 172 11.34 -9.28 -4.61
C GLN A 172 11.74 -10.64 -5.20
N GLY A 173 10.87 -11.18 -6.04
CA GLY A 173 11.12 -12.43 -6.73
C GLY A 173 10.37 -12.52 -8.05
N GLU A 174 10.88 -13.37 -8.93
CA GLU A 174 10.30 -13.64 -10.24
C GLU A 174 10.22 -15.16 -10.44
N GLY A 175 9.00 -15.71 -10.44
CA GLY A 175 8.74 -17.10 -10.77
C GLY A 175 8.23 -17.27 -12.20
N VAL A 176 7.94 -18.50 -12.62
CA VAL A 176 7.38 -18.79 -13.96
C VAL A 176 6.03 -18.10 -14.18
N MET A 177 5.18 -18.05 -13.15
CA MET A 177 3.81 -17.55 -13.27
C MET A 177 3.61 -16.12 -12.77
N ALA A 178 4.50 -15.58 -11.93
CA ALA A 178 4.28 -14.27 -11.30
C ALA A 178 5.60 -13.54 -10.98
N ARG A 179 5.51 -12.21 -10.90
CA ARG A 179 6.49 -11.36 -10.21
C ARG A 179 5.85 -10.84 -8.93
N TRP A 180 6.65 -10.69 -7.90
CA TRP A 180 6.19 -10.16 -6.62
C TRP A 180 7.27 -9.31 -5.97
N ALA A 181 6.84 -8.37 -5.13
CA ALA A 181 7.72 -7.58 -4.29
C ALA A 181 7.06 -7.35 -2.93
N VAL A 182 7.89 -7.35 -1.89
CA VAL A 182 7.57 -6.73 -0.61
C VAL A 182 8.23 -5.36 -0.61
N VAL A 183 7.45 -4.33 -0.33
CA VAL A 183 7.86 -2.94 -0.40
C VAL A 183 7.53 -2.22 0.91
N SER A 184 8.21 -1.12 1.18
CA SER A 184 7.87 -0.18 2.26
C SER A 184 7.79 1.24 1.72
N VAL A 185 7.12 2.13 2.47
CA VAL A 185 7.03 3.55 2.11
C VAL A 185 8.44 4.14 1.96
N ARG A 186 8.64 5.02 0.96
CA ARG A 186 9.86 5.82 0.87
C ARG A 186 9.77 6.98 1.83
N ASN A 187 10.68 7.04 2.80
CA ASN A 187 10.87 8.23 3.62
C ASN A 187 11.53 9.36 2.80
N ILE A 188 10.77 9.95 1.86
CA ILE A 188 11.24 11.11 1.09
C ILE A 188 11.18 12.37 1.95
N ASP A 189 10.22 12.45 2.87
CA ASP A 189 9.98 13.66 3.66
C ASP A 189 10.92 13.84 4.84
N GLN A 190 11.36 12.80 5.55
CA GLN A 190 12.25 13.02 6.70
C GLN A 190 13.58 13.66 6.29
N THR A 191 14.14 13.27 5.14
CA THR A 191 15.40 13.84 4.64
C THR A 191 15.23 15.28 4.15
N ARG A 192 14.12 15.59 3.46
CA ARG A 192 13.82 16.95 2.97
C ARG A 192 13.37 17.91 4.07
N LEU A 193 12.60 17.42 5.03
CA LEU A 193 12.16 18.19 6.19
C LEU A 193 13.35 18.42 7.13
N ALA A 194 14.20 17.41 7.37
CA ALA A 194 15.44 17.59 8.12
C ALA A 194 16.36 18.62 7.45
N SER A 195 16.60 18.52 6.14
CA SER A 195 17.43 19.50 5.42
C SER A 195 16.83 20.91 5.40
N ARG A 196 15.50 21.02 5.37
CA ARG A 196 14.80 22.32 5.48
C ARG A 196 14.87 22.89 6.90
N ILE A 197 14.73 22.06 7.92
CA ILE A 197 14.86 22.49 9.32
C ILE A 197 16.30 22.92 9.60
N GLU A 198 17.29 22.22 9.07
CA GLU A 198 18.71 22.51 9.23
C GLU A 198 19.10 23.83 8.53
N SER A 199 18.70 24.01 7.27
CA SER A 199 18.91 25.29 6.56
C SER A 199 18.17 26.49 7.21
N LEU A 200 17.02 26.27 7.85
CA LEU A 200 16.32 27.31 8.62
C LEU A 200 17.04 27.65 9.94
N LYS A 201 17.71 26.69 10.58
CA LYS A 201 18.53 26.92 11.78
C LYS A 201 19.80 27.71 11.42
N GLU A 202 20.53 27.29 10.40
CA GLU A 202 21.73 27.99 9.92
C GLU A 202 21.42 29.44 9.49
N GLY A 203 20.30 29.65 8.80
CA GLY A 203 19.86 30.99 8.40
C GLY A 203 19.46 31.90 9.56
N ARG A 204 19.02 31.33 10.70
CA ARG A 204 18.67 32.08 11.91
C ARG A 204 19.90 32.47 12.71
N GLU A 205 20.86 31.55 12.86
CA GLU A 205 22.15 31.80 13.52
C GLU A 205 22.99 32.86 12.77
N GLN A 206 22.96 32.86 11.43
CA GLN A 206 23.62 33.89 10.61
C GLN A 206 22.97 35.27 10.73
N LYS A 207 21.65 35.34 10.96
CA LYS A 207 20.95 36.61 11.19
C LYS A 207 21.18 37.15 12.59
N GLU A 208 21.22 36.29 13.60
CA GLU A 208 21.49 36.68 14.99
C GLU A 208 22.94 37.17 15.16
N SER A 209 23.91 36.49 14.53
CA SER A 209 25.32 36.92 14.53
C SER A 209 25.56 38.23 13.77
N LYS A 210 24.89 38.46 12.63
CA LYS A 210 24.94 39.75 11.93
C LYS A 210 24.27 40.88 12.71
N GLY A 211 23.12 40.61 13.32
CA GLY A 211 22.41 41.59 14.14
C GLY A 211 23.22 42.01 15.38
N LEU A 212 23.97 41.10 16.00
CA LEU A 212 24.87 41.42 17.11
C LEU A 212 26.03 42.32 16.66
N ALA A 213 26.66 42.00 15.52
CA ALA A 213 27.77 42.78 14.96
C ALA A 213 27.35 44.20 14.53
N GLU A 214 26.16 44.35 13.95
CA GLU A 214 25.60 45.66 13.56
C GLU A 214 25.25 46.52 14.78
N ASN A 215 24.76 45.91 15.87
CA ASN A 215 24.45 46.62 17.11
C ASN A 215 25.72 47.08 17.85
N GLU A 216 26.79 46.27 17.86
CA GLU A 216 28.09 46.69 18.42
C GLU A 216 28.69 47.85 17.62
N GLN A 217 28.60 47.85 16.29
CA GLN A 217 29.10 48.94 15.45
C GLN A 217 28.31 50.26 15.62
N GLN A 218 26.99 50.19 15.82
CA GLN A 218 26.18 51.38 16.15
C GLN A 218 26.48 51.91 17.56
N HIS A 219 26.75 51.04 18.53
CA HIS A 219 27.08 51.45 19.89
C HIS A 219 28.47 52.12 19.99
N ILE A 220 29.43 51.70 19.16
CA ILE A 220 30.77 52.32 19.08
C ILE A 220 30.70 53.69 18.37
N SER A 221 29.81 53.86 17.38
CA SER A 221 29.61 55.13 16.67
C SER A 221 28.94 56.23 17.52
N CYS A 222 28.14 55.87 18.53
CA CYS A 222 27.48 56.84 19.43
C CYS A 222 28.33 57.26 20.64
N CYS A 223 29.45 56.59 20.90
CA CYS A 223 30.33 56.85 22.05
C CYS A 223 31.70 57.41 21.67
N SER A 224 31.90 57.84 20.42
CA SER A 224 33.10 58.57 20.01
C SER A 224 32.90 60.08 20.28
N PRO A 225 33.82 60.75 21.00
CA PRO A 225 33.64 62.10 21.55
C PRO A 225 33.65 63.23 20.52
#